data_AF-A0AAN7C4E5-F1
#
_entry.id   AF-A0AAN7C4E5-F1
#
_cell.length_a   1.000
_cell.length_b   1.000
_cell.length_c   1.000
_cell.angle_alpha   90.00
_cell.angle_beta   90.00
_cell.angle_gamma   90.00
#
_symmetry.space_group_name_H-M   'P 1'
#
loop_
_entity.id
_entity.type
_entity.pdbx_description
1 polymer ?
#
loop_
_entity_poly.entity_id
_entity_poly.type
_entity_poly.pdbx_seq_one_letter_code
_entity_poly.pdbx_strand_id
1 'polypeptide(L)' 'RSAPRTIVPGLVVVGAVVSGVVAFIRAQLRRESEAINRAFSRQNTPEALERRNRSLLVDTEGDPKKTLYNILNW' A
#
# COMPACT_ATOMS: atom_id res chain seq x y z
N ARG A 1 -13.93 -40.06 -13.12
CA ARG A 1 -13.14 -39.36 -14.16
C ARG A 1 -11.81 -38.95 -13.53
N SER A 2 -10.75 -39.71 -13.78
CA SER A 2 -9.39 -39.37 -13.35
C SER A 2 -8.88 -38.22 -14.23
N ALA A 3 -8.50 -37.09 -13.62
CA ALA A 3 -7.83 -36.01 -14.33
C ALA A 3 -6.54 -36.56 -14.99
N PRO A 4 -6.19 -36.15 -16.22
CA PRO A 4 -4.98 -36.64 -16.89
C PRO A 4 -3.75 -36.24 -16.07
N ARG A 5 -2.94 -37.22 -15.67
CA ARG A 5 -1.72 -37.05 -14.85
C ARG A 5 -0.70 -36.06 -15.45
N THR A 6 -0.86 -35.67 -16.71
CA THR A 6 0.01 -34.74 -17.44
C THR A 6 -0.33 -33.26 -17.25
N ILE A 7 -1.55 -32.91 -16.84
CA ILE A 7 -1.98 -31.50 -16.70
C ILE A 7 -1.58 -30.91 -15.34
N VAL A 8 -1.56 -31.76 -14.30
CA VAL A 8 -1.25 -31.37 -12.93
C VAL A 8 0.16 -30.76 -12.78
N PRO A 9 1.23 -31.34 -13.36
CA PRO A 9 2.58 -30.77 -13.26
C PRO A 9 2.70 -29.38 -13.89
N GLY A 10 2.06 -29.17 -15.05
CA GLY A 10 2.08 -27.88 -15.75
C GLY A 10 1.43 -26.76 -14.94
N LEU A 11 0.29 -27.04 -14.29
CA LEU A 11 -0.39 -26.09 -13.42
C LEU A 11 0.44 -25.72 -12.18
N VAL A 12 1.16 -26.68 -11.60
CA VAL A 12 2.04 -26.43 -10.45
C VAL A 12 3.19 -25.49 -10.84
N VAL A 13 3.80 -25.70 -12.01
CA VAL A 13 4.87 -24.83 -12.51
C VAL A 13 4.35 -23.42 -12.75
N VAL A 14 3.21 -23.27 -13.44
CA VAL A 14 2.61 -21.96 -13.68
C VAL A 14 2.25 -21.27 -12.35
N GLY A 15 1.64 -21.99 -11.41
CA GLY A 15 1.31 -21.47 -10.09
C GLY A 15 2.53 -21.02 -9.29
N ALA A 16 3.63 -21.79 -9.33
CA ALA A 16 4.89 -21.45 -8.67
C ALA A 16 5.54 -20.20 -9.29
N VAL A 17 5.56 -20.10 -10.62
CA VAL A 17 6.10 -18.94 -11.34
C VAL A 17 5.30 -17.68 -11.01
N VAL A 18 3.97 -17.73 -11.10
CA VAL A 18 3.11 -16.59 -10.77
C VAL A 18 3.30 -16.16 -9.32
N SER A 19 3.31 -17.12 -8.38
CA SER A 19 3.52 -16.83 -6.95
C SER A 19 4.89 -16.21 -6.68
N GLY A 20 5.93 -16.68 -7.36
CA GLY A 20 7.28 -16.13 -7.27
C GLY A 20 7.37 -14.70 -7.79
N VAL A 21 6.76 -14.41 -8.94
CA VAL A 21 6.69 -13.05 -9.50
C VAL A 21 5.94 -12.11 -8.57
N VAL A 22 4.78 -12.53 -8.05
CA VAL A 22 4.00 -11.74 -7.08
C VAL A 22 4.81 -11.49 -5.80
N ALA A 23 5.50 -12.49 -5.27
CA ALA A 23 6.34 -12.34 -4.09
C ALA A 23 7.51 -11.38 -4.35
N PHE A 24 8.12 -11.45 -5.53
CA PHE A 24 9.21 -10.57 -5.94
C PHE A 24 8.75 -9.11 -6.06
N ILE A 25 7.64 -8.87 -6.76
CA ILE A 25 7.01 -7.54 -6.87
C ILE A 25 6.70 -7.00 -5.47
N ARG A 26 6.09 -7.82 -4.60
CA ARG A 26 5.78 -7.44 -3.22
C ARG A 26 7.03 -7.10 -2.40
N ALA A 27 8.12 -7.82 -2.60
CA ALA A 27 9.39 -7.55 -1.92
C ALA A 27 10.01 -6.23 -2.38
N GLN A 28 9.94 -5.90 -3.67
CA GLN A 28 10.42 -4.60 -4.19
C GLN A 28 9.55 -3.45 -3.66
N LEU A 29 8.22 -3.58 -3.76
CA LEU A 29 7.28 -2.60 -3.22
C LEU A 29 7.50 -2.34 -1.73
N ARG A 30 7.80 -3.37 -0.93
CA ARG A 30 8.14 -3.17 0.49
C ARG A 30 9.41 -2.35 0.68
N ARG A 31 10.47 -2.63 -0.08
CA ARG A 31 11.74 -1.88 0.02
C ARG A 31 11.58 -0.42 -0.40
N GLU A 32 10.85 -0.19 -1.48
CA GLU A 32 10.54 1.16 -1.95
C GLU A 32 9.62 1.90 -0.99
N SER A 33 8.58 1.22 -0.47
CA SER A 33 7.67 1.77 0.52
C SER A 33 8.42 2.22 1.76
N GLU A 34 9.36 1.44 2.29
CA GLU A 34 10.18 1.86 3.43
C GLU A 34 11.04 3.09 3.13
N ALA A 35 11.63 3.19 1.94
CA ALA A 35 12.41 4.35 1.53
C ALA A 35 11.54 5.61 1.44
N ILE A 36 10.36 5.48 0.85
CA ILE A 36 9.36 6.54 0.75
C ILE A 36 8.88 6.94 2.15
N ASN A 37 8.57 5.97 3.01
CA ASN A 37 8.08 6.23 4.36
C ASN A 37 9.13 6.94 5.22
N ARG A 38 10.42 6.60 5.05
CA ARG A 38 11.54 7.32 5.67
C ARG A 38 11.70 8.74 5.15
N ALA A 39 11.45 8.99 3.86
CA ALA A 39 11.50 10.32 3.28
C ALA A 39 10.35 11.20 3.80
N PHE A 40 9.13 10.66 3.82
CA PHE A 40 7.96 11.37 4.34
C PHE A 40 7.98 11.54 5.86
N SER A 41 8.51 10.59 6.64
CA SER A 41 8.59 10.72 8.09
C SER A 41 9.52 11.86 8.52
N ARG A 42 10.56 12.16 7.73
CA ARG A 42 11.42 13.33 7.95
C ARG A 42 10.71 14.66 7.68
N GLN A 43 9.75 14.68 6.75
CA GLN A 43 8.99 15.88 6.39
C GLN A 43 7.76 16.08 7.28
N ASN A 44 7.11 14.99 7.69
CA ASN A 44 5.94 14.98 8.57
C ASN A 44 6.34 14.85 10.04
N THR A 45 7.19 15.77 10.52
CA THR A 45 7.44 15.86 11.95
C THR A 45 6.15 16.26 12.70
N PRO A 46 5.98 15.88 13.98
CA PRO A 46 4.80 16.25 14.76
C PRO A 46 4.53 17.76 14.72
N GLU A 47 5.58 18.56 14.83
CA GLU A 47 5.53 20.02 14.79
C GLU A 47 5.12 20.59 13.42
N ALA A 48 5.46 19.90 12.32
CA ALA A 48 5.04 20.28 10.97
C ALA A 48 3.57 19.93 10.74
N LEU A 49 3.11 18.79 11.26
CA LEU A 49 1.71 18.37 11.21
C LEU A 49 0.82 19.31 12.04
N GLU A 50 1.24 19.69 13.23
CA GLU A 50 0.52 20.67 14.06
C GLU A 50 0.42 22.04 13.38
N ARG A 51 1.52 22.51 12.76
CA ARG A 51 1.48 23.76 11.98
C ARG A 51 0.53 23.68 10.80
N ARG A 52 0.53 22.56 10.07
CA ARG A 52 -0.44 22.32 8.99
C ARG A 52 -1.87 22.32 9.49
N ASN A 53 -2.15 21.61 10.59
CA ASN A 53 -3.49 21.54 11.16
C ASN A 53 -3.99 22.92 11.62
N ARG A 54 -3.12 23.73 12.25
CA ARG A 54 -3.43 25.12 12.59
C ARG A 54 -3.70 25.97 11.34
N SER A 55 -2.87 25.86 10.31
CA SER A 55 -3.05 26.64 9.07
C SER A 55 -4.30 26.26 8.28
N LEU A 56 -4.71 25.00 8.36
CA LEU A 56 -5.91 24.47 7.72
C LEU A 56 -7.14 24.56 8.63
N LEU A 57 -7.00 25.24 9.78
CA LEU A 57 -8.09 25.46 10.74
C LEU A 57 -8.83 24.17 11.11
N VAL A 58 -8.12 23.03 11.15
CA VAL A 58 -8.70 21.68 11.32
C VAL A 58 -9.54 21.59 12.60
N ASP A 59 -9.14 22.30 13.65
CA ASP A 59 -9.86 22.32 14.94
C ASP A 59 -11.17 23.12 14.88
N THR A 60 -11.30 24.06 13.93
CA THR A 60 -12.48 24.93 13.75
C THR A 60 -13.37 24.51 12.58
N GLU A 61 -12.79 24.07 11.47
CA GLU A 61 -13.48 23.75 10.20
C GLU A 61 -13.61 22.23 9.97
N GLY A 62 -12.96 21.42 10.80
CA GLY A 62 -12.95 19.96 10.71
C GLY A 62 -11.83 19.42 9.82
N ASP A 63 -11.44 18.16 10.03
CA ASP A 63 -10.37 17.52 9.26
C ASP A 63 -10.88 17.13 7.85
N PRO A 64 -10.38 17.76 6.77
CA PRO A 64 -10.80 17.44 5.41
C PRO A 64 -10.52 15.98 5.05
N LYS A 65 -9.55 15.31 5.70
CA LYS A 65 -9.25 13.88 5.48
C LYS A 65 -10.34 12.96 6.02
N LYS A 66 -11.15 13.42 6.97
CA LYS A 66 -12.22 12.66 7.62
C LYS A 66 -13.60 12.98 7.05
N THR A 67 -13.68 13.83 6.02
CA THR A 67 -14.95 14.11 5.36
C THR A 67 -15.45 12.89 4.59
N LEU A 68 -16.77 12.75 4.51
CA LEU A 68 -17.44 11.65 3.79
C LEU A 68 -17.00 11.53 2.33
N TYR A 69 -16.66 12.65 1.68
CA TYR A 69 -16.12 12.67 0.32
C TYR A 69 -14.77 11.97 0.17
N ASN A 70 -13.96 11.92 1.23
CA ASN A 70 -12.66 11.24 1.23
C ASN A 70 -12.76 9.75 1.56
N ILE A 71 -13.85 9.31 2.19
CA ILE A 71 -14.12 7.87 2.47
C ILE A 71 -14.38 7.10 1.17
N LEU A 72 -14.89 7.77 0.13
CA LEU A 72 -15.18 7.15 -1.17
C LEU A 72 -13.97 7.06 -2.11
N ASN A 73 -12.81 7.61 -1.71
CA ASN A 73 -11.60 7.69 -2.54
C ASN A 73 -10.45 6.78 -2.05
N TRP A 74 -10.76 5.80 -1.18
CA TRP A 74 -9.82 4.78 -0.71
C TRP A 74 -10.25 3.39 -1.18
#